data_AF-A0A1Z4C453-F1
#
_entry.id   AF-A0A1Z4C453-F1
#
_cell.length_a   1.000
_cell.length_b   1.000
_cell.length_c   1.000
_cell.angle_alpha   90.00
_cell.angle_beta   90.00
_cell.angle_gamma   90.00
#
_symmetry.space_group_name_H-M   'P 1'
#
loop_
_entity.id
_entity.type
_entity.pdbx_description
1 polymer ?
#
loop_
_entity_poly.entity_id
_entity_poly.type
_entity_poly.pdbx_seq_one_letter_code
_entity_poly.pdbx_strand_id
1 'polypeptide(L)'
;MDTPAYLNPLLFNQLLNQVGQAVAWRRAVACPCVSRDSGQPRVDCVQCFGAGHIWGEPTAAQAGVISGAQAQALEGFGLLDVGDVVLSIPSDSPLYAIGGYDRVQLCNRTEPFSLVLVAGLNGVDFVVAQVDSVVWLDSTDTLVSGSVPEVEGGRLRWQGLVPPDGVAYTLTGRRYPEYYCYQDQPVDRPHQFGASLPRRVVLKRYGLLGR
;
A
#
# COMPACT_ATOMS: atom_id res chain seq x y z
N MET A 1 18.59 38.63 -21.31
CA MET A 1 17.16 38.58 -20.98
C MET A 1 16.90 37.19 -20.43
N ASP A 2 16.87 37.06 -19.12
CA ASP A 2 16.51 35.79 -18.47
C ASP A 2 15.03 35.53 -18.72
N THR A 3 14.74 34.39 -19.33
CA THR A 3 13.37 33.91 -19.51
C THR A 3 12.74 33.79 -18.12
N PRO A 4 11.60 34.45 -17.84
CA PRO A 4 10.93 34.25 -16.57
C PRO A 4 10.62 32.75 -16.42
N ALA A 5 11.00 32.18 -15.28
CA ALA A 5 10.75 30.78 -14.96
C ALA A 5 9.24 30.55 -14.81
N TYR A 6 8.54 30.35 -15.93
CA TYR A 6 7.17 29.87 -15.90
C TYR A 6 7.19 28.41 -15.44
N LEU A 7 6.30 28.08 -14.49
CA LEU A 7 5.99 26.70 -14.14
C LEU A 7 5.55 25.97 -15.41
N ASN A 8 6.42 25.10 -15.94
CA ASN A 8 6.15 24.28 -17.12
C ASN A 8 5.76 22.86 -16.66
N PRO A 9 4.49 22.46 -16.80
CA PRO A 9 4.02 21.13 -16.38
C PRO A 9 4.77 19.97 -17.02
N LEU A 10 5.24 20.12 -18.28
CA LEU A 10 5.99 19.07 -18.96
C LEU A 10 7.36 18.85 -18.32
N LEU A 11 8.09 19.93 -18.01
CA LEU A 11 9.38 19.83 -17.32
C LEU A 11 9.21 19.27 -15.90
N PHE A 12 8.12 19.61 -15.23
CA PHE A 12 7.80 19.06 -13.92
C PHE A 12 7.48 17.56 -13.98
N ASN A 13 6.67 17.12 -14.95
CA ASN A 13 6.38 15.70 -15.16
C ASN A 13 7.66 14.93 -15.51
N GLN A 14 8.51 15.46 -16.39
CA GLN A 14 9.80 14.86 -16.73
C GLN A 14 10.69 14.70 -15.50
N LEU A 15 10.77 15.72 -14.64
CA LEU A 15 11.51 15.64 -13.38
C LEU A 15 10.93 14.51 -12.51
N LEU A 16 9.63 14.51 -12.22
CA LEU A 16 9.00 13.49 -11.38
C LEU A 16 9.14 12.08 -11.96
N ASN A 17 9.10 11.91 -13.28
CA ASN A 17 9.27 10.61 -13.92
C ASN A 17 10.71 10.09 -13.81
N GLN A 18 11.70 10.98 -13.62
CA GLN A 18 13.12 10.63 -13.43
C GLN A 18 13.50 10.43 -11.95
N VAL A 19 13.04 11.30 -11.06
CA VAL A 19 13.44 11.29 -9.64
C VAL A 19 12.38 10.73 -8.70
N GLY A 20 11.17 10.51 -9.19
CA GLY A 20 10.06 9.94 -8.43
C GLY A 20 10.31 8.49 -8.06
N GLN A 21 9.53 8.02 -7.09
CA GLN A 21 9.55 6.62 -6.68
C GLN A 21 8.58 5.81 -7.53
N ALA A 22 8.98 4.59 -7.83
CA ALA A 22 8.11 3.59 -8.43
C ALA A 22 7.09 3.14 -7.39
N VAL A 23 5.84 3.15 -7.84
CA VAL A 23 4.70 2.73 -7.03
C VAL A 23 3.84 1.75 -7.82
N ALA A 24 3.17 0.86 -7.09
CA ALA A 24 2.14 0.00 -7.63
C ALA A 24 0.78 0.46 -7.10
N TRP A 25 -0.06 0.95 -8.00
CA TRP A 25 -1.39 1.47 -7.70
C TRP A 25 -2.45 0.41 -7.94
N ARG A 26 -3.34 0.20 -6.96
CA ARG A 26 -4.52 -0.65 -7.14
C ARG A 26 -5.78 0.19 -6.95
N ARG A 27 -6.58 0.26 -8.00
CA ARG A 27 -7.89 0.90 -7.97
C ARG A 27 -8.84 0.07 -7.10
N ALA A 28 -9.55 0.74 -6.21
CA ALA A 28 -10.62 0.18 -5.41
C ALA A 28 -11.95 0.23 -6.18
N VAL A 29 -12.75 -0.80 -5.98
CA VAL A 29 -14.14 -0.86 -6.43
C VAL A 29 -14.98 -1.33 -5.25
N ALA A 30 -16.15 -0.72 -5.05
CA ALA A 30 -17.08 -1.15 -4.02
C ALA A 30 -17.47 -2.63 -4.26
N CYS A 31 -17.39 -3.44 -3.21
CA CYS A 31 -17.74 -4.84 -3.29
C CYS A 31 -19.27 -4.98 -3.44
N PRO A 32 -19.78 -5.83 -4.35
CA PRO A 32 -21.22 -6.08 -4.48
C PRO A 32 -21.91 -6.63 -3.23
N CYS A 33 -21.15 -7.08 -2.22
CA CYS A 33 -21.71 -7.55 -0.95
C CYS A 33 -22.14 -6.42 0.00
N VAL A 34 -21.80 -5.18 -0.30
CA VAL A 34 -22.16 -4.02 0.52
C VAL A 34 -23.66 -3.81 0.47
N SER A 35 -24.30 -3.82 1.64
CA SER A 35 -25.72 -3.57 1.77
C SER A 35 -26.07 -2.15 1.31
N ARG A 36 -27.12 -2.03 0.48
CA ARG A 36 -27.65 -0.73 0.05
C ARG A 36 -28.21 0.07 1.22
N ASP A 37 -28.79 -0.61 2.21
CA ASP A 37 -29.52 0.04 3.30
C ASP A 37 -28.58 0.50 4.42
N SER A 38 -27.54 -0.29 4.73
CA SER A 38 -26.62 0.00 5.84
C SER A 38 -25.24 0.50 5.40
N GLY A 39 -24.88 0.36 4.13
CA GLY A 39 -23.52 0.61 3.65
C GLY A 39 -22.48 -0.36 4.21
N GLN A 40 -22.90 -1.40 4.94
CA GLN A 40 -22.00 -2.35 5.59
C GLN A 40 -21.72 -3.55 4.66
N PRO A 41 -20.47 -3.99 4.56
CA PRO A 41 -20.14 -5.23 3.88
C PRO A 41 -20.54 -6.45 4.71
N ARG A 42 -20.73 -7.58 4.02
CA ARG A 42 -20.79 -8.87 4.66
C ARG A 42 -19.44 -9.26 5.25
N VAL A 43 -19.41 -9.58 6.54
CA VAL A 43 -18.19 -9.98 7.27
C VAL A 43 -17.57 -11.27 6.70
N ASP A 44 -18.41 -12.17 6.20
CA ASP A 44 -18.05 -13.47 5.62
C ASP A 44 -17.81 -13.42 4.10
N CYS A 45 -17.76 -12.24 3.49
CA CYS A 45 -17.61 -12.13 2.05
C CYS A 45 -16.23 -12.62 1.60
N VAL A 46 -16.19 -13.68 0.78
CA VAL A 46 -14.94 -14.24 0.24
C VAL A 46 -14.23 -13.34 -0.79
N GLN A 47 -14.88 -12.27 -1.24
CA GLN A 47 -14.32 -11.33 -2.22
C GLN A 47 -13.59 -10.17 -1.54
N CYS A 48 -14.22 -9.54 -0.55
CA CYS A 48 -13.63 -8.39 0.16
C CYS A 48 -13.19 -8.69 1.60
N PHE A 49 -13.47 -9.89 2.11
CA PHE A 49 -13.15 -10.33 3.48
C PHE A 49 -13.62 -9.37 4.58
N GLY A 50 -14.81 -8.79 4.37
CA GLY A 50 -15.40 -7.79 5.27
C GLY A 50 -14.95 -6.35 5.02
N ALA A 51 -14.11 -6.08 4.01
CA ALA A 51 -13.59 -4.74 3.77
C ALA A 51 -14.51 -3.81 2.96
N GLY A 52 -15.52 -4.36 2.28
CA GLY A 52 -16.44 -3.59 1.44
C GLY A 52 -15.85 -3.03 0.14
N HIS A 53 -14.55 -3.22 -0.09
CA HIS A 53 -13.88 -2.89 -1.34
C HIS A 53 -13.09 -4.08 -1.85
N ILE A 54 -12.98 -4.17 -3.17
CA ILE A 54 -12.08 -5.08 -3.87
C ILE A 54 -11.06 -4.24 -4.63
N TRP A 55 -9.84 -4.74 -4.74
CA TRP A 55 -8.74 -4.04 -5.41
C TRP A 55 -8.35 -4.82 -6.66
N GLY A 56 -8.21 -4.10 -7.77
CA GLY A 56 -7.78 -4.68 -9.04
C GLY A 56 -6.28 -4.97 -9.08
N GLU A 57 -5.83 -5.41 -10.26
CA GLU A 57 -4.42 -5.65 -10.54
C GLU A 57 -3.58 -4.36 -10.35
N PRO A 58 -2.34 -4.49 -9.85
CA PRO A 58 -1.45 -3.35 -9.66
C PRO A 58 -1.05 -2.74 -11.01
N THR A 59 -1.25 -1.43 -11.13
CA THR A 59 -0.76 -0.60 -12.22
C THR A 59 0.52 0.10 -11.80
N ALA A 60 1.61 -0.14 -12.52
CA ALA A 60 2.88 0.54 -12.25
C ALA A 60 2.78 2.04 -12.59
N ALA A 61 3.33 2.88 -11.72
CA ALA A 61 3.32 4.33 -11.88
C ALA A 61 4.55 4.98 -11.20
N GLN A 62 4.75 6.27 -11.47
CA GLN A 62 5.74 7.12 -10.82
C GLN A 62 5.05 8.23 -10.02
N ALA A 63 5.57 8.52 -8.82
CA ALA A 63 5.14 9.65 -8.01
C ALA A 63 6.28 10.22 -7.16
N GLY A 64 6.28 11.53 -6.96
CA GLY A 64 7.12 12.16 -5.94
C GLY A 64 6.55 11.86 -4.55
N VAL A 65 7.32 11.18 -3.70
CA VAL A 65 6.90 10.84 -2.33
C VAL A 65 7.50 11.85 -1.36
N ILE A 66 6.65 12.57 -0.63
CA ILE A 66 7.05 13.47 0.45
C ILE A 66 6.59 12.82 1.76
N SER A 67 7.53 12.53 2.67
CA SER A 67 7.21 12.00 3.99
C SER A 67 6.46 13.05 4.83
N GLY A 68 5.52 12.61 5.67
CA GLY A 68 4.67 13.49 6.49
C GLY A 68 5.42 14.56 7.30
N ALA A 69 6.68 14.30 7.68
CA ALA A 69 7.53 15.26 8.41
C ALA A 69 7.78 16.59 7.67
N GLN A 70 7.62 16.64 6.34
CA GLN A 70 7.73 17.87 5.54
C GLN A 70 6.37 18.53 5.24
N ALA A 71 5.27 17.98 5.77
CA ALA A 71 3.91 18.45 5.55
C ALA A 71 3.30 19.10 6.81
N GLN A 72 4.12 19.82 7.59
CA GLN A 72 3.73 20.55 8.81
C GLN A 72 2.48 21.42 8.68
N ALA A 73 2.17 21.94 7.48
CA ALA A 73 0.96 22.73 7.24
C ALA A 73 -0.36 21.92 7.30
N LEU A 74 -0.31 20.58 7.21
CA LEU A 74 -1.47 19.69 7.25
C LEU A 74 -1.66 19.01 8.63
N GLU A 75 -0.63 19.02 9.48
CA GLU A 75 -0.67 18.46 10.84
C GLU A 75 -1.66 19.22 11.74
N GLY A 76 -1.77 20.54 11.58
CA GLY A 76 -2.67 21.39 12.38
C GLY A 76 -4.16 21.10 12.24
N PHE A 77 -4.56 20.31 11.22
CA PHE A 77 -5.95 19.93 10.96
C PHE A 77 -6.24 18.44 11.24
N GLY A 78 -5.29 17.68 11.81
CA GLY A 78 -5.47 16.25 12.10
C GLY A 78 -5.58 15.36 10.86
N LEU A 79 -5.15 15.86 9.69
CA LEU A 79 -5.21 15.12 8.41
C LEU A 79 -3.99 14.25 8.17
N LEU A 80 -2.92 14.40 8.96
CA LEU A 80 -1.71 13.59 8.90
C LEU A 80 -1.43 12.93 10.24
N ASP A 81 -1.16 11.64 10.19
CA ASP A 81 -0.69 10.83 11.30
C ASP A 81 0.75 10.39 11.06
N VAL A 82 1.43 9.98 12.13
CA VAL A 82 2.77 9.42 12.03
C VAL A 82 2.77 8.23 11.08
N GLY A 83 3.58 8.34 10.02
CA GLY A 83 3.74 7.31 9.01
C GLY A 83 3.03 7.59 7.69
N ASP A 84 2.13 8.57 7.63
CA ASP A 84 1.46 8.99 6.39
C ASP A 84 2.42 9.64 5.39
N VAL A 85 2.00 9.63 4.12
CA VAL A 85 2.78 10.20 3.02
C VAL A 85 1.93 11.10 2.13
N VAL A 86 2.55 12.12 1.56
CA VAL A 86 1.94 12.96 0.53
C VAL A 86 2.58 12.62 -0.80
N LEU A 87 1.76 12.25 -1.78
CA LEU A 87 2.20 12.03 -3.15
C LEU A 87 2.01 13.27 -4.00
N SER A 88 3.04 13.63 -4.77
CA SER A 88 2.96 14.52 -5.91
C SER A 88 2.91 13.67 -7.19
N ILE A 89 1.78 13.71 -7.89
CA ILE A 89 1.48 12.83 -9.01
C ILE A 89 1.57 13.66 -10.30
N PRO A 90 2.44 13.29 -11.26
CA PRO A 90 2.51 13.98 -12.53
C PRO A 90 1.26 13.69 -13.36
N SER A 91 0.85 14.64 -14.19
CA SER A 91 -0.44 14.57 -14.89
C SER A 91 -0.52 13.51 -15.99
N ASP A 92 0.63 12.98 -16.41
CA ASP A 92 0.77 11.88 -17.36
C ASP A 92 0.87 10.50 -16.68
N SER A 93 0.82 10.44 -15.35
CA SER A 93 0.89 9.19 -14.59
C SER A 93 -0.44 8.44 -14.63
N PRO A 94 -0.45 7.10 -14.77
CA PRO A 94 -1.67 6.30 -14.60
C PRO A 94 -2.33 6.51 -13.22
N LEU A 95 -1.50 6.75 -12.18
CA LEU A 95 -1.93 7.07 -10.82
C LEU A 95 -2.72 8.39 -10.72
N TYR A 96 -2.72 9.22 -11.77
CA TYR A 96 -3.49 10.46 -11.79
C TYR A 96 -4.99 10.25 -11.59
N ALA A 97 -5.50 9.05 -11.84
CA ALA A 97 -6.88 8.66 -11.59
C ALA A 97 -7.14 8.06 -10.19
N ILE A 98 -6.19 8.17 -9.26
CA ILE A 98 -6.35 7.67 -7.88
C ILE A 98 -7.59 8.28 -7.23
N GLY A 99 -8.40 7.45 -6.60
CA GLY A 99 -9.61 7.83 -5.89
C GLY A 99 -9.64 7.30 -4.45
N GLY A 100 -10.73 7.58 -3.76
CA GLY A 100 -10.95 7.07 -2.40
C GLY A 100 -10.88 5.54 -2.35
N TYR A 101 -10.31 5.03 -1.26
CA TYR A 101 -10.07 3.61 -0.96
C TYR A 101 -9.02 2.91 -1.82
N ASP A 102 -8.43 3.58 -2.82
CA ASP A 102 -7.32 3.03 -3.61
C ASP A 102 -6.12 2.72 -2.73
N ARG A 103 -5.32 1.73 -3.15
CA ARG A 103 -4.07 1.33 -2.50
C ARG A 103 -2.88 1.75 -3.34
N VAL A 104 -1.81 2.18 -2.67
CA VAL A 104 -0.53 2.48 -3.30
C VAL A 104 0.58 1.81 -2.50
N GLN A 105 1.32 0.92 -3.16
CA GLN A 105 2.53 0.31 -2.63
C GLN A 105 3.75 1.08 -3.10
N LEU A 106 4.68 1.41 -2.21
CA LEU A 106 5.98 1.98 -2.61
C LEU A 106 6.95 0.84 -2.92
N CYS A 107 7.52 0.83 -4.12
CA CYS A 107 8.34 -0.28 -4.61
C CYS A 107 9.85 -0.07 -4.41
N ASN A 108 10.29 1.15 -4.05
CA ASN A 108 11.70 1.48 -3.86
C ASN A 108 12.18 1.39 -2.41
N ARG A 109 11.28 1.07 -1.49
CA ARG A 109 11.59 0.96 -0.05
C ARG A 109 10.96 -0.30 0.51
N THR A 110 11.67 -0.93 1.43
CA THR A 110 11.12 -1.99 2.27
C THR A 110 11.12 -1.59 3.73
N GLU A 111 10.36 -2.33 4.53
CA GLU A 111 10.33 -2.20 5.99
C GLU A 111 10.30 -3.59 6.65
N PRO A 112 10.79 -3.71 7.89
CA PRO A 112 10.70 -4.97 8.62
C PRO A 112 9.25 -5.32 8.96
N PHE A 113 8.94 -6.61 8.97
CA PHE A 113 7.73 -7.17 9.55
C PHE A 113 8.06 -8.40 10.40
N SER A 114 7.18 -8.71 11.36
CA SER A 114 7.17 -9.98 12.11
C SER A 114 5.70 -10.37 12.31
N LEU A 115 5.33 -11.55 11.81
CA LEU A 115 3.95 -12.02 11.76
C LEU A 115 3.87 -13.44 12.30
N VAL A 116 2.95 -13.68 13.23
CA VAL A 116 2.61 -15.02 13.70
C VAL A 116 1.54 -15.60 12.80
N LEU A 117 1.80 -16.78 12.25
CA LEU A 117 0.92 -17.54 11.36
C LEU A 117 0.69 -18.94 11.93
N VAL A 118 -0.33 -19.62 11.43
CA VAL A 118 -0.60 -21.03 11.75
C VAL A 118 -0.42 -21.86 10.50
N ALA A 119 0.41 -22.89 10.58
CA ALA A 119 0.71 -23.77 9.45
C ALA A 119 -0.56 -24.44 8.93
N GLY A 120 -0.76 -24.39 7.61
CA GLY A 120 -1.94 -24.95 6.94
C GLY A 120 -3.19 -24.05 6.96
N LEU A 121 -3.20 -22.95 7.70
CA LEU A 121 -4.39 -22.07 7.82
C LEU A 121 -4.22 -20.70 7.16
N ASN A 122 -3.13 -20.00 7.47
CA ASN A 122 -2.98 -18.58 7.12
C ASN A 122 -1.84 -18.35 6.13
N GLY A 123 -2.02 -17.36 5.26
CA GLY A 123 -1.00 -16.81 4.38
C GLY A 123 -0.65 -15.37 4.75
N VAL A 124 0.12 -14.71 3.90
CA VAL A 124 0.49 -13.30 4.02
C VAL A 124 -0.39 -12.47 3.10
N ASP A 125 -0.96 -11.38 3.59
CA ASP A 125 -1.89 -10.50 2.85
C ASP A 125 -1.22 -9.25 2.25
N PHE A 126 0.11 -9.16 2.33
CA PHE A 126 0.93 -8.10 1.73
C PHE A 126 2.04 -8.68 0.83
N VAL A 127 2.60 -7.82 -0.02
CA VAL A 127 3.73 -8.19 -0.88
C VAL A 127 5.02 -8.25 -0.07
N VAL A 128 5.54 -9.46 0.10
CA VAL A 128 6.81 -9.73 0.77
C VAL A 128 7.96 -9.44 -0.20
N ALA A 129 8.92 -8.63 0.23
CA ALA A 129 10.14 -8.36 -0.52
C ALA A 129 11.22 -9.41 -0.23
N GLN A 130 11.32 -9.83 1.03
CA GLN A 130 12.26 -10.84 1.48
C GLN A 130 11.75 -11.48 2.77
N VAL A 131 11.98 -12.78 2.95
CA VAL A 131 11.84 -13.45 4.24
C VAL A 131 13.22 -13.65 4.83
N ASP A 132 13.41 -13.25 6.08
CA ASP A 132 14.68 -13.35 6.80
C ASP A 132 14.73 -14.62 7.65
N SER A 133 13.63 -14.97 8.33
CA SER A 133 13.58 -16.16 9.19
C SER A 133 12.17 -16.69 9.42
N VAL A 134 12.13 -17.99 9.76
CA VAL A 134 10.96 -18.70 10.25
C VAL A 134 11.33 -19.42 11.53
N VAL A 135 10.55 -19.23 12.58
CA VAL A 135 10.76 -19.93 13.86
C VAL A 135 9.44 -20.43 14.45
N TRP A 136 9.47 -21.58 15.13
CA TRP A 136 8.35 -22.09 15.93
C TRP A 136 8.85 -22.78 17.20
N LEU A 137 7.93 -23.13 18.10
CA LEU A 137 8.20 -23.97 19.26
C LEU A 137 7.84 -25.42 18.94
N ASP A 138 8.74 -26.36 19.24
CA ASP A 138 8.43 -27.79 19.14
C ASP A 138 7.62 -28.30 20.34
N SER A 139 7.37 -29.61 20.40
CA SER A 139 6.61 -30.25 21.50
C SER A 139 7.30 -30.16 22.88
N THR A 140 8.54 -29.68 22.94
CA THR A 140 9.33 -29.49 24.17
C THR A 140 9.51 -28.01 24.52
N ASP A 141 8.78 -27.11 23.85
CA ASP A 141 8.93 -25.65 23.96
C ASP A 141 10.34 -25.14 23.56
N THR A 142 11.06 -25.91 22.73
CA THR A 142 12.35 -25.48 22.18
C THR A 142 12.12 -24.71 20.88
N LEU A 143 12.86 -23.60 20.71
CA LEU A 143 12.80 -22.80 19.49
C LEU A 143 13.50 -23.53 18.33
N VAL A 144 12.75 -23.78 17.26
CA VAL A 144 13.24 -24.39 16.02
C VAL A 144 13.25 -23.35 14.92
N SER A 145 14.38 -23.23 14.22
CA SER A 145 14.51 -22.41 13.01
C SER A 145 14.26 -23.27 11.78
N GLY A 146 13.28 -22.89 10.97
CA GLY A 146 12.95 -23.59 9.73
C GLY A 146 13.64 -23.06 8.49
N SER A 147 13.31 -23.70 7.38
CA SER A 147 13.64 -23.20 6.05
C SER A 147 12.91 -21.90 5.74
N VAL A 148 13.56 -21.01 5.01
CA VAL A 148 12.94 -19.79 4.48
C VAL A 148 12.06 -20.14 3.27
N PRO A 149 10.75 -19.83 3.29
CA PRO A 149 9.86 -20.08 2.17
C PRO A 149 9.96 -18.98 1.09
N GLU A 150 9.63 -19.35 -0.13
CA GLU A 150 9.25 -18.41 -1.19
C GLU A 150 7.80 -17.97 -0.97
N VAL A 151 7.48 -16.71 -1.25
CA VAL A 151 6.12 -16.16 -1.11
C VAL A 151 5.56 -15.83 -2.48
N GLU A 152 4.49 -16.51 -2.89
CA GLU A 152 3.81 -16.27 -4.17
C GLU A 152 2.31 -16.12 -3.95
N GLY A 153 1.76 -14.96 -4.32
CA GLY A 153 0.32 -14.69 -4.17
C GLY A 153 -0.19 -14.83 -2.73
N GLY A 154 0.65 -14.46 -1.74
CA GLY A 154 0.35 -14.61 -0.32
C GLY A 154 0.47 -16.03 0.24
N ARG A 155 0.86 -17.01 -0.59
CA ARG A 155 1.08 -18.40 -0.16
C ARG A 155 2.57 -18.66 0.03
N LEU A 156 2.90 -19.40 1.09
CA LEU A 156 4.26 -19.82 1.38
C LEU A 156 4.57 -21.15 0.69
N ARG A 157 5.63 -21.19 -0.10
CA ARG A 157 6.19 -22.39 -0.70
C ARG A 157 7.51 -22.73 -0.02
N TRP A 158 7.59 -23.92 0.55
CA TRP A 158 8.70 -24.30 1.40
C TRP A 158 9.69 -25.20 0.67
N GLN A 159 10.97 -25.05 1.02
CA GLN A 159 12.04 -25.95 0.60
C GLN A 159 12.79 -26.42 1.85
N GLY A 160 12.43 -27.59 2.40
CA GLY A 160 13.10 -28.20 3.55
C GLY A 160 12.26 -28.25 4.82
N LEU A 161 12.82 -27.83 5.95
CA LEU A 161 12.19 -27.97 7.26
C LEU A 161 11.04 -26.97 7.43
N VAL A 162 9.84 -27.50 7.65
CA VAL A 162 8.60 -26.72 7.75
C VAL A 162 7.99 -26.84 9.14
N PRO A 163 7.26 -25.80 9.60
CA PRO A 163 6.42 -25.92 10.79
C PRO A 163 5.35 -27.01 10.56
N PRO A 164 5.11 -27.91 11.54
CA PRO A 164 4.06 -28.91 11.43
C PRO A 164 2.67 -28.27 11.32
N ASP A 165 1.74 -28.94 10.63
CA ASP A 165 0.37 -28.44 10.47
C ASP A 165 -0.30 -28.11 11.82
N GLY A 166 -0.99 -26.98 11.88
CA GLY A 166 -1.63 -26.47 13.10
C GLY A 166 -0.68 -25.81 14.11
N VAL A 167 0.64 -25.87 13.91
CA VAL A 167 1.61 -25.19 14.78
C VAL A 167 1.70 -23.71 14.41
N ALA A 168 1.73 -22.86 15.44
CA ALA A 168 2.00 -21.44 15.28
C ALA A 168 3.50 -21.20 15.03
N TYR A 169 3.82 -20.40 14.02
CA TYR A 169 5.18 -20.01 13.68
C TYR A 169 5.27 -18.52 13.40
N THR A 170 6.44 -17.93 13.63
CA THR A 170 6.73 -16.53 13.36
C THR A 170 7.51 -16.42 12.06
N LEU A 171 6.97 -15.65 11.11
CA LEU A 171 7.60 -15.26 9.86
C LEU A 171 8.14 -13.83 10.01
N THR A 172 9.45 -13.65 9.87
CA THR A 172 10.10 -12.32 9.93
C THR A 172 10.74 -12.00 8.59
N GLY A 173 10.68 -10.73 8.18
CA GLY A 173 11.26 -10.33 6.90
C GLY A 173 11.11 -8.85 6.59
N ARG A 174 11.13 -8.56 5.28
CA ARG A 174 10.98 -7.25 4.67
C ARG A 174 9.75 -7.25 3.76
N ARG A 175 8.92 -6.22 3.84
CA ARG A 175 7.77 -6.01 2.94
C ARG A 175 7.80 -4.64 2.28
N TYR A 176 7.10 -4.51 1.17
CA TYR A 176 6.85 -3.20 0.58
C TYR A 176 5.72 -2.50 1.33
N PRO A 177 5.91 -1.24 1.76
CA PRO A 177 4.89 -0.49 2.47
C PRO A 177 3.70 -0.20 1.54
N GLU A 178 2.49 -0.48 2.01
CA GLU A 178 1.22 -0.16 1.34
C GLU A 178 0.49 0.95 2.09
N TYR A 179 -0.17 1.83 1.34
CA TYR A 179 -0.88 3.00 1.83
C TYR A 179 -2.26 3.11 1.18
N TYR A 180 -3.19 3.78 1.86
CA TYR A 180 -4.58 3.94 1.44
C TYR A 180 -4.93 5.40 1.17
N CYS A 181 -5.63 5.67 0.07
CA CYS A 181 -6.25 6.98 -0.14
C CYS A 181 -7.56 7.04 0.67
N TYR A 182 -7.54 7.65 1.87
CA TYR A 182 -8.72 7.69 2.75
C TYR A 182 -9.87 8.50 2.14
N GLN A 183 -9.56 9.72 1.69
CA GLN A 183 -10.46 10.59 0.96
C GLN A 183 -9.64 11.36 -0.07
N ASP A 184 -10.05 11.28 -1.33
CA ASP A 184 -9.61 12.25 -2.33
C ASP A 184 -10.40 13.53 -2.06
N GLN A 185 -9.85 14.42 -1.24
CA GLN A 185 -10.46 15.74 -1.10
C GLN A 185 -10.22 16.50 -2.40
N PRO A 186 -11.27 16.94 -3.10
CA PRO A 186 -11.11 17.68 -4.34
C PRO A 186 -10.34 18.96 -4.04
N VAL A 187 -9.06 18.99 -4.44
CA VAL A 187 -8.25 20.21 -4.42
C VAL A 187 -8.81 21.08 -5.54
N ASP A 188 -9.21 22.31 -5.24
CA ASP A 188 -10.04 23.20 -6.09
C ASP A 188 -9.45 23.58 -7.49
N ARG A 189 -8.35 22.97 -7.94
CA ARG A 189 -7.74 23.16 -9.27
C ARG A 189 -6.98 21.93 -9.80
N PRO A 190 -7.64 20.79 -10.09
CA PRO A 190 -6.96 19.69 -10.79
C PRO A 190 -6.76 20.02 -12.27
N HIS A 191 -7.54 20.96 -12.82
CA HIS A 191 -7.50 21.35 -14.22
C HIS A 191 -7.38 22.87 -14.39
N GLN A 192 -6.58 23.31 -15.36
CA GLN A 192 -6.54 24.70 -15.83
C GLN A 192 -6.88 24.71 -17.32
N PHE A 193 -8.05 25.27 -17.67
CA PHE A 193 -8.57 25.31 -19.04
C PHE A 193 -8.63 23.91 -19.73
N GLY A 194 -8.95 22.86 -18.97
CA GLY A 194 -9.03 21.48 -19.46
C GLY A 194 -7.69 20.72 -19.45
N ALA A 195 -6.56 21.38 -19.16
CA ALA A 195 -5.28 20.71 -18.98
C ALA A 195 -5.16 20.16 -17.55
N SER A 196 -4.82 18.88 -17.42
CA SER A 196 -4.52 18.24 -16.13
C SER A 196 -3.23 18.80 -15.54
N LEU A 197 -3.34 19.40 -14.35
CA LEU A 197 -2.21 19.85 -13.55
C LEU A 197 -1.75 18.74 -12.61
N PRO A 198 -0.47 18.70 -12.22
CA PRO A 198 -0.01 17.77 -11.19
C PRO A 198 -0.85 17.86 -9.93
N ARG A 199 -1.23 16.71 -9.36
CA ARG A 199 -2.09 16.63 -8.17
C ARG A 199 -1.30 16.21 -6.94
N ARG A 200 -1.78 16.63 -5.77
CA ARG A 200 -1.29 16.16 -4.47
C ARG A 200 -2.35 15.30 -3.80
N VAL A 201 -1.93 14.17 -3.25
CA VAL A 201 -2.82 13.24 -2.55
C VAL A 201 -2.17 12.80 -1.25
N VAL A 202 -2.95 12.83 -0.17
CA VAL A 202 -2.53 12.31 1.14
C VAL A 202 -2.89 10.83 1.19
N LEU A 203 -1.92 10.00 1.56
CA LEU A 203 -2.13 8.57 1.77
C LEU A 203 -1.89 8.21 3.23
N LYS A 204 -2.82 7.39 3.75
CA LYS A 204 -2.84 6.90 5.11
C LYS A 204 -2.10 5.59 5.24
N ARG A 205 -1.34 5.45 6.33
CA ARG A 205 -0.56 4.25 6.65
C ARG A 205 -1.44 3.07 7.08
N TYR A 206 -2.51 3.36 7.81
CA TYR A 206 -3.36 2.33 8.40
C TYR A 206 -4.53 2.02 7.48
N GLY A 207 -4.79 0.73 7.27
CA GLY A 207 -6.06 0.28 6.73
C GLY A 207 -7.18 0.73 7.66
N LEU A 208 -8.18 1.40 7.11
CA LEU A 208 -9.38 1.93 7.77
C LEU A 208 -10.20 0.88 8.56
N LEU A 209 -9.79 -0.38 8.53
CA LEU A 209 -10.53 -1.56 8.97
C LEU A 209 -9.72 -2.51 9.88
N GLY A 210 -8.57 -2.06 10.40
CA GLY A 210 -7.83 -2.80 11.43
C GLY A 210 -7.17 -4.10 10.96
N ARG A 211 -6.80 -4.17 9.67
CA ARG A 211 -5.86 -5.17 9.14
C ARG A 211 -4.69 -4.44 8.48
#